data_AF-A0A2I2MAA6-F1
#
_entry.id   AF-A0A2I2MAA6-F1
#
_cell.length_a   1.000
_cell.length_b   1.000
_cell.length_c   1.000
_cell.angle_alpha   90.00
_cell.angle_beta   90.00
_cell.angle_gamma   90.00
#
_symmetry.space_group_name_H-M   'P 1'
#
loop_
_entity.id
_entity.type
_entity.pdbx_description
1 polymer ?
#
loop_
_entity_poly.entity_id
_entity_poly.type
_entity_poly.pdbx_seq_one_letter_code
_entity_poly.pdbx_strand_id
1 'polypeptide(L)'
;MLDQIKLFRENQQKKPLYKTLTSMRSLAISIQSYNIFYGIKQAAFFYLLFEYLIPNDYLRVIPALFFGYFVAKAMLNIAVNIPEEKEWVIVSIAFFDFLMLCVIVDIMHKTDITEITNNLIFCGFVTYIGYWLNQVFVLKVEKTEKADTQKLIASLEQRLVAYKMQVTELEKNGTDADHGRPNTDHGQPSALPYSSNTDHSQPSADHGRPNTDQVKEGNQTNLLDSIDKTCPHCKRACPSKRSRDSHKGKCKLNPKNITK
;
A
#
# COMPACT_ATOMS: atom_id res chain seq x y z
N MET A 1 12.24 -24.35 -41.05
CA MET A 1 11.86 -23.31 -40.08
C MET A 1 10.35 -23.04 -40.04
N LEU A 2 9.65 -22.82 -41.17
CA LEU A 2 8.21 -22.51 -41.14
C LEU A 2 7.36 -23.55 -40.40
N ASP A 3 7.60 -24.85 -40.58
CA ASP A 3 6.79 -25.89 -39.92
C ASP A 3 6.98 -25.94 -38.41
N GLN A 4 8.18 -25.62 -37.91
CA GLN A 4 8.40 -25.47 -36.47
C GLN A 4 7.60 -24.30 -35.88
N ILE A 5 7.43 -23.21 -36.63
CA ILE A 5 6.61 -22.05 -36.22
C ILE A 5 5.10 -22.39 -36.25
N LYS A 6 4.64 -23.22 -37.21
CA LYS A 6 3.28 -23.77 -37.20
C LYS A 6 3.04 -24.65 -35.97
N LEU A 7 3.93 -25.62 -35.72
CA LEU A 7 3.85 -26.52 -34.56
C LEU A 7 3.87 -25.76 -33.23
N PHE A 8 4.67 -24.69 -33.10
CA PHE A 8 4.67 -23.83 -31.91
C PHE A 8 3.37 -23.02 -31.74
N ARG A 9 2.68 -22.70 -32.84
CA ARG A 9 1.40 -21.97 -32.84
C ARG A 9 0.22 -22.90 -32.53
N GLU A 10 0.26 -24.16 -32.97
CA GLU A 10 -0.76 -25.16 -32.63
C GLU A 10 -0.60 -25.73 -31.22
N ASN A 11 0.63 -25.90 -30.71
CA ASN A 11 0.88 -26.34 -29.34
C ASN A 11 0.69 -25.28 -28.25
N GLN A 12 0.25 -24.06 -28.58
CA GLN A 12 -0.32 -23.19 -27.56
C GLN A 12 -1.69 -23.73 -27.14
N GLN A 13 -1.69 -24.58 -26.11
CA GLN A 13 -2.91 -24.94 -25.38
C GLN A 13 -3.74 -23.68 -25.14
N LYS A 14 -4.88 -23.57 -25.82
CA LYS A 14 -5.81 -22.46 -25.66
C LYS A 14 -6.26 -22.45 -24.21
N LYS A 15 -5.69 -21.53 -23.40
CA LYS A 15 -6.07 -21.37 -21.99
C LYS A 15 -7.58 -21.15 -21.96
N PRO A 16 -8.34 -21.96 -21.21
CA PRO A 16 -9.79 -21.90 -21.26
C PRO A 16 -10.25 -20.50 -20.86
N LEU A 17 -11.26 -19.96 -21.57
CA LEU A 17 -11.56 -18.52 -21.60
C LEU A 17 -11.67 -17.90 -20.19
N TYR A 18 -12.30 -18.62 -19.26
CA TYR A 18 -12.43 -18.23 -17.85
C TYR A 18 -11.08 -17.96 -17.17
N LYS A 19 -10.03 -18.73 -17.48
CA LYS A 19 -8.69 -18.66 -16.90
C LYS A 19 -7.86 -17.50 -17.48
N THR A 20 -8.25 -17.01 -18.65
CA THR A 20 -7.72 -15.79 -19.25
C THR A 20 -8.44 -14.56 -18.67
N LEU A 21 -9.77 -14.62 -18.52
CA LEU A 21 -10.63 -13.59 -17.89
C LEU A 21 -10.40 -13.41 -16.38
N THR A 22 -9.81 -14.40 -15.70
CA THR A 22 -9.34 -14.28 -14.31
C THR A 22 -7.87 -13.87 -14.17
N SER A 23 -7.13 -13.67 -15.27
CA SER A 23 -5.77 -13.13 -15.18
C SER A 23 -5.77 -11.65 -14.80
N MET A 24 -4.82 -11.24 -13.96
CA MET A 24 -4.63 -9.83 -13.54
C MET A 24 -4.57 -8.86 -14.73
N ARG A 25 -3.98 -9.30 -15.85
CA ARG A 25 -3.88 -8.52 -17.09
C ARG A 25 -5.25 -8.31 -17.77
N SER A 26 -6.11 -9.33 -17.79
CA SER A 26 -7.48 -9.18 -18.31
C SER A 26 -8.34 -8.31 -17.41
N LEU A 27 -8.14 -8.38 -16.09
CA LEU A 27 -8.82 -7.51 -15.13
C LEU A 27 -8.41 -6.04 -15.34
N ALA A 28 -7.11 -5.76 -15.41
CA ALA A 28 -6.59 -4.41 -15.67
C ALA A 28 -7.09 -3.81 -16.98
N ILE A 29 -7.13 -4.61 -18.06
CA ILE A 29 -7.68 -4.18 -19.37
C ILE A 29 -9.18 -3.88 -19.24
N SER A 30 -9.96 -4.72 -18.56
CA SER A 30 -11.39 -4.51 -18.32
C SER A 30 -11.66 -3.21 -17.57
N ILE A 31 -10.88 -2.92 -16.53
CA ILE A 31 -10.97 -1.68 -15.73
C ILE A 31 -10.63 -0.46 -16.60
N GLN A 32 -9.55 -0.52 -17.37
CA GLN A 32 -9.17 0.57 -18.28
C GLN A 32 -10.23 0.82 -19.34
N SER A 33 -10.79 -0.24 -19.97
CA SER A 33 -11.85 -0.08 -20.96
C SER A 33 -13.13 0.50 -20.35
N TYR A 34 -13.55 0.05 -19.16
CA TYR A 34 -14.70 0.62 -18.46
C TYR A 34 -14.48 2.11 -18.18
N ASN A 35 -13.32 2.48 -17.64
CA ASN A 35 -12.99 3.87 -17.32
C ASN A 35 -12.94 4.77 -18.58
N ILE A 36 -12.53 4.23 -19.74
CA ILE A 36 -12.58 4.94 -21.03
C ILE A 36 -14.02 5.17 -21.48
N PHE A 37 -14.87 4.15 -21.48
CA PHE A 37 -16.28 4.31 -21.84
C PHE A 37 -17.03 5.26 -20.89
N TYR A 38 -16.72 5.17 -19.59
CA TYR A 38 -17.22 6.11 -18.59
C TYR A 38 -16.80 7.55 -18.91
N GLY A 39 -15.51 7.77 -19.20
CA GLY A 39 -14.98 9.09 -19.59
C GLY A 39 -15.57 9.65 -20.89
N ILE A 40 -15.85 8.81 -21.89
CA ILE A 40 -16.55 9.20 -23.11
C ILE A 40 -17.98 9.66 -22.79
N LYS A 41 -18.70 8.93 -21.94
CA LYS A 41 -20.06 9.31 -21.50
C LYS A 41 -20.06 10.64 -20.73
N GLN A 42 -19.10 10.83 -19.82
CA GLN A 42 -18.91 12.11 -19.11
C GLN A 42 -18.61 13.24 -20.10
N ALA A 43 -17.74 13.01 -21.09
CA ALA A 43 -17.44 14.00 -22.12
C ALA A 43 -18.69 14.36 -22.95
N ALA A 44 -19.55 13.40 -23.29
CA ALA A 44 -20.82 13.69 -23.98
C ALA A 44 -21.75 14.59 -23.14
N PHE A 45 -21.86 14.33 -21.82
CA PHE A 45 -22.61 15.21 -20.91
C PHE A 45 -22.01 16.64 -20.84
N PHE A 46 -20.70 16.77 -20.65
CA PHE A 46 -20.04 18.08 -20.64
C PHE A 46 -20.10 18.80 -21.98
N TYR A 47 -20.13 18.08 -23.11
CA TYR A 47 -20.32 18.68 -24.43
C TYR A 47 -21.68 19.37 -24.55
N LEU A 48 -22.76 18.75 -24.07
CA LEU A 48 -24.07 19.40 -24.02
C LEU A 48 -24.08 20.56 -23.02
N LEU A 49 -23.50 20.38 -21.83
CA LEU A 49 -23.45 21.43 -20.80
C LEU A 49 -22.65 22.68 -21.22
N PHE A 50 -21.63 22.51 -22.06
CA PHE A 50 -20.84 23.63 -22.60
C PHE A 50 -21.44 24.27 -23.86
N GLU A 51 -22.58 23.81 -24.37
CA GLU A 51 -23.22 24.40 -25.55
C GLU A 51 -23.54 25.88 -25.36
N TYR A 52 -24.04 26.26 -24.19
CA TYR A 52 -24.33 27.65 -23.85
C TYR A 52 -23.07 28.53 -23.65
N LEU A 53 -21.90 27.94 -23.35
CA LEU A 53 -20.66 28.67 -23.06
C LEU A 53 -19.70 28.75 -24.25
N ILE A 54 -19.67 27.71 -25.11
CA ILE A 54 -18.70 27.57 -26.20
C ILE A 54 -19.47 27.24 -27.48
N PRO A 55 -19.93 28.26 -28.25
CA PRO A 55 -20.71 28.03 -29.46
C PRO A 55 -19.98 27.24 -30.55
N ASN A 56 -18.64 27.27 -30.58
CA ASN A 56 -17.85 26.52 -31.54
C ASN A 56 -17.69 25.04 -31.12
N ASP A 57 -18.30 24.13 -31.87
CA ASP A 57 -18.32 22.69 -31.60
C ASP A 57 -16.92 22.08 -31.46
N TYR A 58 -15.99 22.38 -32.37
CA TYR A 58 -14.61 21.85 -32.30
C TYR A 58 -13.88 22.32 -31.05
N LEU A 59 -14.05 23.59 -30.67
CA LEU A 59 -13.47 24.14 -29.44
C LEU A 59 -14.14 23.57 -28.19
N ARG A 60 -15.40 23.12 -28.27
CA ARG A 60 -16.17 22.50 -27.18
C ARG A 60 -15.77 21.05 -26.91
N VAL A 61 -15.40 20.29 -27.94
CA VAL A 61 -14.91 18.89 -27.80
C VAL A 61 -13.68 18.82 -26.87
N ILE A 62 -12.75 19.77 -26.98
CA ILE A 62 -11.50 19.77 -26.20
C ILE A 62 -11.76 19.78 -24.67
N PRO A 63 -12.41 20.81 -24.08
CA PRO A 63 -12.70 20.82 -22.65
C PRO A 63 -13.62 19.66 -22.26
N ALA A 64 -14.61 19.29 -23.07
CA ALA A 64 -15.49 18.15 -22.80
C ALA A 64 -14.70 16.84 -22.59
N LEU A 65 -13.72 16.54 -23.46
CA LEU A 65 -12.82 15.39 -23.30
C LEU A 65 -11.92 15.49 -22.07
N PHE A 66 -11.38 16.68 -21.75
CA PHE A 66 -10.58 16.87 -20.54
C PHE A 66 -11.39 16.66 -19.26
N PHE A 67 -12.57 17.28 -19.15
CA PHE A 67 -13.48 17.09 -18.02
C PHE A 67 -13.94 15.63 -17.92
N GLY A 68 -14.30 14.99 -19.03
CA GLY A 68 -14.66 13.57 -19.06
C GLY A 68 -13.54 12.65 -18.56
N TYR A 69 -12.30 12.88 -18.98
CA TYR A 69 -11.13 12.14 -18.49
C TYR A 69 -10.88 12.36 -16.99
N PHE A 70 -10.92 13.61 -16.51
CA PHE A 70 -10.67 13.91 -15.10
C PHE A 70 -11.75 13.36 -14.18
N VAL A 71 -13.03 13.48 -14.55
CA VAL A 71 -14.15 12.93 -13.78
C VAL A 71 -14.10 11.41 -13.75
N ALA A 72 -13.83 10.74 -14.88
CA ALA A 72 -13.68 9.29 -14.91
C ALA A 72 -12.52 8.81 -14.01
N LYS A 73 -11.36 9.47 -14.10
CA LYS A 73 -10.21 9.17 -13.24
C LYS A 73 -10.48 9.43 -11.75
N ALA A 74 -11.22 10.48 -11.42
CA ALA A 74 -11.65 10.75 -10.05
C ALA A 74 -12.62 9.67 -9.55
N MET A 75 -13.62 9.29 -10.34
CA MET A 75 -14.56 8.21 -10.01
C MET A 75 -13.85 6.87 -9.81
N LEU A 76 -12.88 6.50 -10.68
CA LEU A 76 -12.09 5.28 -10.50
C LEU A 76 -11.28 5.32 -9.19
N ASN A 77 -10.68 6.46 -8.85
CA ASN A 77 -9.92 6.61 -7.61
C ASN A 77 -10.82 6.55 -6.37
N ILE A 78 -12.05 7.08 -6.45
CA ILE A 78 -13.07 6.94 -5.40
C ILE A 78 -13.49 5.47 -5.28
N ALA A 79 -13.81 4.80 -6.39
CA ALA A 79 -14.28 3.42 -6.44
C ALA A 79 -13.27 2.39 -5.90
N VAL A 80 -11.97 2.64 -6.05
CA VAL A 80 -10.90 1.80 -5.48
C VAL A 80 -10.72 2.02 -3.98
N ASN A 81 -11.01 3.23 -3.47
CA ASN A 81 -10.78 3.61 -2.07
C ASN A 81 -12.09 3.76 -1.26
N ILE A 82 -13.16 3.05 -1.63
CA ILE A 82 -14.40 3.04 -0.85
C ILE A 82 -14.15 2.26 0.45
N PRO A 83 -14.25 2.88 1.64
CA PRO A 83 -14.20 2.13 2.90
C PRO A 83 -15.44 1.24 3.01
N GLU A 84 -15.28 0.04 3.58
CA GLU A 84 -16.28 -1.06 3.57
C GLU A 84 -17.70 -0.65 4.04
N GLU A 85 -17.84 0.44 4.80
CA GLU A 85 -19.12 0.94 5.32
C GLU A 85 -19.88 1.92 4.39
N LYS A 86 -19.39 2.23 3.18
CA LYS A 86 -19.93 3.30 2.31
C LYS A 86 -20.54 2.84 0.98
N GLU A 87 -21.27 1.72 0.98
CA GLU A 87 -22.01 1.22 -0.21
C GLU A 87 -22.92 2.28 -0.87
N TRP A 88 -23.49 3.19 -0.08
CA TRP A 88 -24.30 4.32 -0.55
C TRP A 88 -23.61 5.18 -1.63
N VAL A 89 -22.28 5.26 -1.64
CA VAL A 89 -21.52 5.99 -2.66
C VAL A 89 -21.71 5.36 -4.04
N ILE A 90 -21.71 4.03 -4.14
CA ILE A 90 -21.91 3.31 -5.41
C ILE A 90 -23.35 3.53 -5.92
N VAL A 91 -24.33 3.51 -5.01
CA VAL A 91 -25.74 3.79 -5.32
C VAL A 91 -25.93 5.23 -5.79
N SER A 92 -25.30 6.21 -5.12
CA SER A 92 -25.33 7.61 -5.55
C SER A 92 -24.70 7.81 -6.92
N ILE A 93 -23.55 7.18 -7.20
CA ILE A 93 -22.90 7.24 -8.53
C ILE A 93 -23.83 6.69 -9.60
N ALA A 94 -24.49 5.55 -9.36
CA ALA A 94 -25.46 4.97 -10.29
C ALA A 94 -26.68 5.89 -10.52
N PHE A 95 -27.18 6.56 -9.48
CA PHE A 95 -28.28 7.51 -9.61
C PHE A 95 -27.89 8.76 -10.44
N PHE A 96 -26.72 9.34 -10.19
CA PHE A 96 -26.21 10.45 -11.02
C PHE A 96 -25.93 10.01 -12.46
N ASP A 97 -25.44 8.79 -12.67
CA ASP A 97 -25.24 8.19 -13.99
C ASP A 97 -26.54 8.09 -14.79
N PHE A 98 -27.64 7.70 -14.14
CA PHE A 98 -28.98 7.64 -14.74
C PHE A 98 -29.46 9.04 -15.14
N LEU A 99 -29.37 10.02 -14.24
CA LEU A 99 -29.78 11.40 -14.53
C LEU A 99 -28.99 11.99 -15.71
N MET A 100 -27.67 11.76 -15.78
CA MET A 100 -26.87 12.21 -16.92
C MET A 100 -27.23 11.50 -18.23
N LEU A 101 -27.59 10.22 -18.20
CA LEU A 101 -28.10 9.53 -19.39
C LEU A 101 -29.44 10.11 -19.86
N CYS A 102 -30.35 10.46 -18.94
CA CYS A 102 -31.60 11.15 -19.28
C CYS A 102 -31.37 12.51 -19.96
N VAL A 103 -30.31 13.24 -19.58
CA VAL A 103 -29.88 14.48 -20.26
C VAL A 103 -29.23 14.20 -21.62
N ILE A 104 -28.32 13.22 -21.71
CA ILE A 104 -27.64 12.85 -22.98
C ILE A 104 -28.63 12.37 -24.05
N VAL A 105 -29.67 11.62 -23.65
CA VAL A 105 -30.71 11.09 -24.56
C VAL A 105 -31.84 12.11 -24.80
N ASP A 106 -31.71 13.30 -24.21
CA ASP A 106 -32.63 14.43 -24.32
C ASP A 106 -34.10 14.06 -24.02
N ILE A 107 -34.31 13.34 -22.92
CA ILE A 107 -35.66 12.85 -22.55
C ILE A 107 -36.61 14.01 -22.22
N MET A 108 -36.09 15.13 -21.73
CA MET A 108 -36.87 16.27 -21.22
C MET A 108 -37.58 17.09 -22.32
N HIS A 109 -37.08 17.09 -23.56
CA HIS A 109 -37.70 17.81 -24.68
C HIS A 109 -38.63 16.93 -25.54
N LYS A 110 -38.73 15.64 -25.23
CA LYS A 110 -39.59 14.70 -25.97
C LYS A 110 -41.04 14.80 -25.51
N THR A 111 -41.96 14.65 -26.45
CA THR A 111 -43.42 14.74 -26.20
C THR A 111 -44.16 13.41 -26.38
N ASP A 112 -43.57 12.44 -27.09
CA ASP A 112 -44.13 11.08 -27.20
C ASP A 112 -43.79 10.25 -25.96
N ILE A 113 -44.83 9.82 -25.24
CA ILE A 113 -44.75 8.96 -24.06
C ILE A 113 -44.08 7.62 -24.41
N THR A 114 -44.27 7.10 -25.61
CA THR A 114 -43.65 5.86 -26.10
C THR A 114 -42.13 6.02 -26.21
N GLU A 115 -41.70 7.10 -26.84
CA GLU A 115 -40.28 7.42 -27.00
C GLU A 115 -39.62 7.75 -25.64
N ILE A 116 -40.28 8.52 -24.78
CA ILE A 116 -39.84 8.78 -23.40
C ILE A 116 -39.63 7.45 -22.64
N THR A 117 -40.61 6.55 -22.70
CA THR A 117 -40.58 5.26 -21.98
C THR A 117 -39.45 4.37 -22.49
N ASN A 118 -39.29 4.25 -23.80
CA ASN A 118 -38.20 3.46 -24.41
C ASN A 118 -36.82 4.02 -24.01
N ASN A 119 -36.66 5.34 -24.03
CA ASN A 119 -35.42 5.99 -23.63
C ASN A 119 -35.13 5.87 -22.13
N LEU A 120 -36.15 5.93 -21.26
CA LEU A 120 -36.01 5.68 -19.82
C LEU A 120 -35.61 4.22 -19.53
N ILE A 121 -36.21 3.25 -20.22
CA ILE A 121 -35.83 1.83 -20.12
C ILE A 121 -34.38 1.64 -20.55
N PHE A 122 -33.97 2.26 -21.65
CA PHE A 122 -32.57 2.24 -22.11
C PHE A 122 -31.61 2.86 -21.07
N CYS A 123 -31.92 4.05 -20.55
CA CYS A 123 -31.09 4.71 -19.52
C CYS A 123 -31.00 3.85 -18.25
N GLY A 124 -32.10 3.26 -17.80
CA GLY A 124 -32.14 2.34 -16.66
C GLY A 124 -31.29 1.08 -16.88
N PHE A 125 -31.39 0.47 -18.06
CA PHE A 125 -30.62 -0.72 -18.43
C PHE A 125 -29.11 -0.44 -18.51
N VAL A 126 -28.70 0.66 -19.17
CA VAL A 126 -27.28 1.06 -19.25
C VAL A 126 -26.73 1.41 -17.87
N THR A 127 -27.52 2.09 -17.04
CA THR A 127 -27.15 2.38 -15.63
C THR A 127 -27.00 1.10 -14.82
N TYR A 128 -27.92 0.15 -14.96
CA TYR A 128 -27.87 -1.14 -14.28
C TYR A 128 -26.62 -1.94 -14.65
N ILE A 129 -26.24 -1.97 -15.93
CA ILE A 129 -24.96 -2.56 -16.37
C ILE A 129 -23.78 -1.83 -15.73
N GLY A 130 -23.79 -0.49 -15.70
CA GLY A 130 -22.74 0.31 -15.05
C GLY A 130 -22.59 0.01 -13.56
N TYR A 131 -23.71 -0.07 -12.84
CA TYR A 131 -23.77 -0.44 -11.43
C TYR A 131 -23.26 -1.86 -11.18
N TRP A 132 -23.73 -2.83 -11.96
CA TRP A 132 -23.33 -4.23 -11.83
C TRP A 132 -21.83 -4.42 -12.12
N LEU A 133 -21.29 -3.74 -13.14
CA LEU A 133 -19.85 -3.74 -13.43
C LEU A 133 -19.04 -3.14 -12.29
N ASN A 134 -19.50 -2.04 -11.68
CA ASN A 134 -18.85 -1.45 -10.50
C ASN A 134 -18.87 -2.40 -9.28
N GLN A 135 -20.00 -3.05 -9.00
CA GLN A 135 -20.11 -4.02 -7.91
C GLN A 135 -19.18 -5.24 -8.13
N VAL A 136 -19.20 -5.83 -9.33
CA VAL A 136 -18.30 -6.95 -9.69
C VAL A 136 -16.84 -6.53 -9.67
N PHE A 137 -16.52 -5.27 -9.99
CA PHE A 137 -15.18 -4.71 -9.88
C PHE A 137 -14.73 -4.62 -8.41
N VAL A 138 -15.50 -3.97 -7.54
CA VAL A 138 -15.20 -3.80 -6.11
C VAL A 138 -14.95 -5.16 -5.44
N LEU A 139 -15.91 -6.10 -5.57
CA LEU A 139 -15.81 -7.45 -5.01
C LEU A 139 -14.56 -8.22 -5.48
N LYS A 140 -14.10 -7.97 -6.71
CA LYS A 140 -12.93 -8.66 -7.29
C LYS A 140 -11.61 -8.00 -6.92
N VAL A 141 -11.59 -6.68 -6.70
CA VAL A 141 -10.44 -5.95 -6.13
C VAL A 141 -10.26 -6.35 -4.67
N GLU A 142 -11.32 -6.25 -3.86
CA GLU A 142 -11.34 -6.60 -2.44
C GLU A 142 -10.82 -8.03 -2.21
N LYS A 143 -11.32 -9.01 -2.98
CA LYS A 143 -10.86 -10.41 -2.92
C LYS A 143 -9.38 -10.57 -3.28
N THR A 144 -8.84 -9.70 -4.14
CA THR A 144 -7.43 -9.72 -4.55
C THR A 144 -6.55 -9.09 -3.47
N GLU A 145 -6.96 -7.96 -2.91
CA GLU A 145 -6.26 -7.28 -1.81
C GLU A 145 -6.22 -8.14 -0.55
N LYS A 146 -7.34 -8.80 -0.19
CA LYS A 146 -7.38 -9.76 0.92
C LYS A 146 -6.46 -10.96 0.68
N ALA A 147 -6.35 -11.45 -0.56
CA ALA A 147 -5.43 -12.54 -0.92
C ALA A 147 -3.96 -12.13 -0.92
N ASP A 148 -3.61 -10.91 -1.37
CA ASP A 148 -2.23 -10.41 -1.34
C ASP A 148 -1.78 -10.02 0.08
N THR A 149 -2.70 -9.50 0.90
CA THR A 149 -2.49 -9.27 2.33
C THR A 149 -2.21 -10.59 3.07
N GLN A 150 -2.98 -11.65 2.81
CA GLN A 150 -2.74 -12.98 3.38
C GLN A 150 -1.37 -13.55 2.97
N LYS A 151 -0.95 -13.41 1.70
CA LYS A 151 0.41 -13.80 1.27
C LYS A 151 1.50 -13.01 2.00
N LEU A 152 1.28 -11.70 2.18
CA LEU A 152 2.24 -10.84 2.89
C LEU A 152 2.39 -11.28 4.35
N ILE A 153 1.27 -11.53 5.05
CA ILE A 153 1.26 -12.06 6.42
C ILE A 153 2.03 -13.39 6.48
N ALA A 154 1.70 -14.36 5.64
CA ALA A 154 2.39 -15.65 5.60
C ALA A 154 3.90 -15.51 5.32
N SER A 155 4.31 -14.57 4.47
CA SER A 155 5.73 -14.29 4.20
C SER A 155 6.45 -13.65 5.40
N LEU A 156 5.75 -12.83 6.19
CA LEU A 156 6.28 -12.23 7.41
C LEU A 156 6.40 -13.26 8.53
N GLU A 157 5.42 -14.15 8.68
CA GLU A 157 5.46 -15.27 9.62
C GLU A 157 6.64 -16.21 9.33
N GLN A 158 6.85 -16.60 8.06
CA GLN A 158 8.01 -17.39 7.65
C GLN A 158 9.34 -16.70 7.99
N ARG A 159 9.45 -15.38 7.75
CA ARG A 159 10.65 -14.61 8.12
C ARG A 159 10.85 -14.52 9.63
N LEU A 160 9.78 -14.43 10.41
CA LEU A 160 9.83 -14.40 11.87
C LEU A 160 10.28 -15.75 12.43
N VAL A 161 9.78 -16.87 11.89
CA VAL A 161 10.22 -18.23 12.22
C VAL A 161 11.69 -18.45 11.86
N ALA A 162 12.14 -18.01 10.68
CA ALA A 162 13.54 -18.09 10.28
C ALA A 162 14.47 -17.25 11.19
N TYR A 163 14.03 -16.06 11.61
CA TYR A 163 14.78 -15.22 12.54
C TYR A 163 14.87 -15.85 13.94
N LYS A 164 13.78 -16.44 14.45
CA LYS A 164 13.79 -17.19 15.71
C LYS A 164 14.79 -18.34 15.68
N MET A 165 14.83 -19.15 14.62
CA MET A 165 15.81 -20.22 14.47
C MET A 165 17.25 -19.69 14.48
N GLN A 166 17.53 -18.57 13.81
CA GLN A 166 18.86 -17.96 13.83
C GLN A 166 19.26 -17.45 15.22
N VAL A 167 18.32 -16.90 15.99
CA VAL A 167 18.57 -16.47 17.38
C VAL A 167 18.88 -17.68 18.28
N THR A 168 18.07 -18.73 18.23
CA THR A 168 18.30 -19.96 19.01
C THR A 168 19.64 -20.63 18.65
N GLU A 169 20.01 -20.64 17.37
CA GLU A 169 21.31 -21.15 16.92
C GLU A 169 22.48 -20.28 17.44
N LEU A 170 22.33 -18.95 17.45
CA LEU A 170 23.33 -18.03 18.04
C LEU A 170 23.44 -18.16 19.56
N GLU A 171 22.32 -18.36 20.26
CA GLU A 171 22.30 -18.63 21.71
C GLU A 171 23.03 -19.93 22.04
N LYS A 172 22.73 -21.01 21.30
CA LYS A 172 23.38 -22.32 21.48
C LYS A 172 24.89 -22.26 21.23
N ASN A 173 25.31 -21.68 20.10
CA ASN A 173 26.74 -21.50 19.80
C ASN A 173 27.43 -20.53 20.79
N GLY A 174 26.67 -19.63 21.43
CA GLY A 174 27.15 -18.79 22.52
C GLY A 174 27.40 -19.57 23.82
N THR A 175 26.51 -20.50 24.19
CA THR A 175 26.72 -21.39 25.35
C THR A 175 27.87 -22.38 25.15
N ASP A 176 28.04 -22.92 23.94
CA ASP A 176 29.16 -23.83 23.63
C ASP A 176 30.53 -23.12 23.69
N ALA A 177 30.56 -21.79 23.52
CA ALA A 177 31.78 -20.99 23.63
C ALA A 177 32.22 -20.67 25.07
N ASP A 178 31.30 -20.68 26.05
CA ASP A 178 31.59 -20.34 27.46
C ASP A 178 32.13 -21.55 28.26
N HIS A 179 31.88 -22.77 27.79
CA HIS A 179 32.46 -24.00 28.36
C HIS A 179 33.91 -24.27 27.91
N GLY A 180 34.49 -23.39 27.08
CA GLY A 180 35.83 -23.54 26.49
C GLY A 180 36.98 -22.84 27.22
N ARG A 181 36.78 -22.30 28.43
CA ARG A 181 37.80 -21.52 29.15
C ARG A 181 38.47 -22.35 30.26
N PRO A 182 39.70 -22.84 30.08
CA PRO A 182 40.39 -23.59 31.14
C PRO A 182 40.79 -22.63 32.28
N ASN A 183 40.36 -22.95 33.49
CA ASN A 183 40.86 -22.30 34.71
C ASN A 183 42.35 -22.62 34.88
N THR A 184 43.21 -21.64 34.65
CA THR A 184 44.62 -21.71 35.07
C THR A 184 44.72 -21.19 36.49
N ASP A 185 44.49 -22.09 37.46
CA ASP A 185 44.60 -21.81 38.88
C ASP A 185 46.08 -21.84 39.30
N HIS A 186 46.61 -20.70 39.77
CA HIS A 186 47.96 -20.56 40.29
C HIS A 186 47.93 -19.84 41.63
N GLY A 187 48.31 -20.58 42.67
CA GLY A 187 48.09 -20.21 44.06
C GLY A 187 48.98 -19.10 44.62
N GLN A 188 48.43 -18.49 45.67
CA GLN A 188 49.00 -17.72 46.80
C GLN A 188 50.39 -18.17 47.33
N PRO A 189 51.08 -17.40 48.23
CA PRO A 189 50.55 -16.41 49.21
C PRO A 189 51.33 -15.05 49.22
N SER A 190 51.19 -14.09 50.16
CA SER A 190 50.51 -14.01 51.47
C SER A 190 50.21 -12.55 51.93
N ALA A 191 49.68 -12.41 53.15
CA ALA A 191 49.77 -11.28 54.09
C ALA A 191 49.01 -9.94 53.84
N LEU A 192 48.03 -9.68 54.73
CA LEU A 192 47.50 -8.38 55.19
C LEU A 192 48.37 -7.86 56.38
N PRO A 193 48.17 -6.67 57.03
CA PRO A 193 46.98 -5.78 57.05
C PRO A 193 47.24 -4.23 57.14
N TYR A 194 46.16 -3.48 57.46
CA TYR A 194 46.06 -2.09 57.99
C TYR A 194 45.89 -0.86 57.06
N SER A 195 44.61 -0.42 56.95
CA SER A 195 44.07 0.85 57.48
C SER A 195 44.08 2.18 56.67
N SER A 196 42.85 2.72 56.54
CA SER A 196 42.42 4.14 56.71
C SER A 196 43.04 5.27 55.86
N ASN A 197 42.21 5.97 55.06
CA ASN A 197 41.52 7.20 55.49
C ASN A 197 40.65 7.86 54.39
N THR A 198 39.49 8.42 54.83
CA THR A 198 38.73 9.63 54.39
C THR A 198 38.80 10.17 52.92
N ASP A 199 37.76 10.81 52.35
CA ASP A 199 36.77 11.72 52.97
C ASP A 199 35.39 11.82 52.25
N HIS A 200 34.44 12.38 53.01
CA HIS A 200 33.18 13.10 52.70
C HIS A 200 32.94 13.74 51.29
N SER A 201 31.73 14.12 50.84
CA SER A 201 30.31 13.91 51.24
C SER A 201 29.33 14.49 50.17
N GLN A 202 28.05 14.08 50.26
CA GLN A 202 26.77 14.58 49.68
C GLN A 202 26.57 16.12 49.53
N PRO A 203 25.54 16.67 48.79
CA PRO A 203 24.10 16.27 48.78
C PRO A 203 23.42 16.11 47.38
N SER A 204 22.46 15.21 47.18
CA SER A 204 21.03 15.16 47.63
C SER A 204 20.08 16.16 46.94
N ALA A 205 19.14 15.64 46.14
CA ALA A 205 17.85 16.27 45.84
C ALA A 205 16.81 15.18 45.51
N ASP A 206 15.93 14.90 46.48
CA ASP A 206 14.79 13.98 46.34
C ASP A 206 13.54 14.78 45.94
N HIS A 207 12.86 14.37 44.86
CA HIS A 207 11.56 14.86 44.44
C HIS A 207 10.70 13.66 44.01
N GLY A 208 9.78 13.25 44.88
CA GLY A 208 8.97 12.05 44.69
C GLY A 208 7.59 12.26 44.06
N ARG A 209 7.05 11.13 43.57
CA ARG A 209 5.61 10.79 43.39
C ARG A 209 4.80 11.47 42.26
N PRO A 210 3.65 10.88 41.84
CA PRO A 210 3.34 9.44 41.70
C PRO A 210 2.51 9.10 40.42
N ASN A 211 2.27 7.80 40.19
CA ASN A 211 1.29 7.23 39.25
C ASN A 211 1.57 7.51 37.74
N THR A 212 1.09 6.74 36.76
CA THR A 212 0.04 5.70 36.75
C THR A 212 0.37 4.63 35.68
N ASP A 213 -0.34 3.50 35.74
CA ASP A 213 -0.39 2.39 34.79
C ASP A 213 -0.05 2.68 33.32
N GLN A 214 0.88 1.91 32.75
CA GLN A 214 0.75 1.44 31.35
C GLN A 214 1.61 0.19 31.06
N VAL A 215 1.00 -0.98 31.25
CA VAL A 215 1.49 -2.24 30.66
C VAL A 215 1.04 -2.31 29.20
N LYS A 216 1.89 -1.87 28.25
CA LYS A 216 1.95 -2.32 26.84
C LYS A 216 3.09 -1.64 26.06
N GLU A 217 3.49 -2.26 24.93
CA GLU A 217 4.32 -1.69 23.84
C GLU A 217 5.83 -1.42 24.07
N GLY A 218 6.42 -1.86 25.18
CA GLY A 218 7.85 -1.61 25.47
C GLY A 218 8.91 -2.26 24.55
N ASN A 219 8.56 -3.25 23.71
CA ASN A 219 9.57 -4.09 23.02
C ASN A 219 9.79 -3.77 21.52
N GLN A 220 8.81 -3.20 20.81
CA GLN A 220 8.98 -2.80 19.39
C GLN A 220 9.64 -1.41 19.25
N THR A 221 9.28 -0.48 20.14
CA THR A 221 9.82 0.89 20.17
C THR A 221 11.32 0.89 20.45
N ASN A 222 11.78 0.14 21.46
CA ASN A 222 13.21 0.01 21.79
C ASN A 222 14.03 -0.58 20.63
N LEU A 223 13.49 -1.51 19.85
CA LEU A 223 14.19 -2.10 18.71
C LEU A 223 14.34 -1.11 17.55
N LEU A 224 13.26 -0.41 17.20
CA LEU A 224 13.26 0.64 16.17
C LEU A 224 14.20 1.79 16.55
N ASP A 225 14.16 2.26 17.79
CA ASP A 225 14.96 3.38 18.28
C ASP A 225 16.46 3.02 18.40
N SER A 226 16.79 1.74 18.62
CA SER A 226 18.17 1.22 18.55
C SER A 226 18.71 1.16 17.11
N ILE A 227 17.89 0.72 16.14
CA ILE A 227 18.22 0.77 14.71
C ILE A 227 18.39 2.22 14.24
N ASP A 228 17.51 3.13 14.67
CA ASP A 228 17.55 4.53 14.25
C ASP A 228 18.71 5.33 14.88
N LYS A 229 19.36 4.76 15.91
CA LYS A 229 20.56 5.30 16.57
C LYS A 229 21.88 4.68 16.08
N THR A 230 21.85 3.59 15.31
CA THR A 230 23.07 2.87 14.89
C THR A 230 23.50 3.25 13.48
N CYS A 231 24.79 3.53 13.27
CA CYS A 231 25.32 3.86 11.94
C CYS A 231 25.34 2.62 11.03
N PRO A 232 24.72 2.64 9.83
CA PRO A 232 24.66 1.48 8.93
C PRO A 232 26.01 1.09 8.31
N HIS A 233 27.02 1.96 8.37
CA HIS A 233 28.33 1.73 7.76
C HIS A 233 29.38 1.16 8.73
N CYS A 234 29.38 1.62 9.99
CA CYS A 234 30.38 1.23 10.99
C CYS A 234 29.78 0.53 12.23
N LYS A 235 28.46 0.29 12.26
CA LYS A 235 27.71 -0.29 13.38
C LYS A 235 27.86 0.45 14.73
N ARG A 236 28.41 1.68 14.73
CA ARG A 236 28.54 2.51 15.93
C ARG A 236 27.17 3.03 16.40
N ALA A 237 26.83 2.77 17.66
CA ALA A 237 25.69 3.38 18.34
C ALA A 237 25.92 4.89 18.58
N CYS A 238 24.89 5.70 18.38
CA CYS A 238 24.88 7.14 18.57
C CYS A 238 23.76 7.53 19.56
N PRO A 239 23.89 8.60 20.35
CA PRO A 239 22.89 8.97 21.36
C PRO A 239 21.53 9.40 20.77
N SER A 240 21.49 9.79 19.48
CA SER A 240 20.26 10.19 18.80
C SER A 240 20.34 9.99 17.28
N LYS A 241 19.17 9.90 16.63
CA LYS A 241 19.03 9.85 15.17
C LYS A 241 19.77 11.00 14.45
N ARG A 242 19.68 12.22 14.98
CA ARG A 242 20.38 13.41 14.46
C ARG A 242 21.92 13.26 14.57
N SER A 243 22.40 12.64 15.65
CA SER A 243 23.83 12.32 15.80
C SER A 243 24.28 11.24 14.81
N ARG A 244 23.48 10.18 14.62
CA ARG A 244 23.72 9.14 13.62
C ARG A 244 23.83 9.72 12.21
N ASP A 245 22.89 10.58 11.81
CA ASP A 245 22.85 11.11 10.44
C ASP A 245 24.02 12.07 10.15
N SER A 246 24.43 12.87 11.13
CA SER A 246 25.67 13.66 11.06
C SER A 246 26.91 12.77 10.94
N HIS A 247 26.98 11.66 11.68
CA HIS A 247 28.06 10.69 11.56
C HIS A 247 28.05 9.94 10.22
N LYS A 248 26.87 9.57 9.68
CA LYS A 248 26.70 8.82 8.43
C LYS A 248 27.38 9.51 7.24
N GLY A 249 27.25 10.83 7.14
CA GLY A 249 27.92 11.63 6.10
C GLY A 249 29.47 11.61 6.22
N LYS A 250 29.99 11.64 7.46
CA LYS A 250 31.43 11.70 7.76
C LYS A 250 32.06 10.33 8.07
N CYS A 251 31.32 9.24 7.92
CA CYS A 251 31.78 7.92 8.32
C CYS A 251 32.90 7.43 7.38
N LYS A 252 34.02 6.96 7.94
CA LYS A 252 35.15 6.41 7.16
C LYS A 252 34.79 5.13 6.39
N LEU A 253 33.78 4.40 6.85
CA LEU A 253 33.28 3.18 6.19
C LEU A 253 32.09 3.46 5.24
N ASN A 254 31.76 4.72 4.97
CA ASN A 254 30.77 5.08 3.94
C ASN A 254 31.40 4.86 2.55
N PRO A 255 30.77 4.10 1.63
CA PRO A 255 31.29 3.88 0.28
C PRO A 255 31.67 5.16 -0.51
N LYS A 256 31.03 6.29 -0.22
CA LYS A 256 31.34 7.60 -0.83
C LYS A 256 32.64 8.25 -0.32
N ASN A 257 33.17 7.76 0.80
CA ASN A 257 34.36 8.28 1.49
C ASN A 257 35.54 7.29 1.44
N ILE A 258 35.36 6.09 0.88
CA ILE A 258 36.42 5.07 0.68
C ILE A 258 37.09 5.25 -0.69
N THR A 259 36.42 5.89 -1.64
CA THR A 259 36.87 6.12 -3.03
C THR A 259 37.48 7.52 -3.26
N LYS A 260 38.00 8.13 -2.21
CA LYS A 260 38.78 9.38 -2.20
C LYS A 260 39.95 9.27 -1.24
#